data_AF-A0A840PVY1-F1
#
_entry.id   AF-A0A840PVY1-F1
#
_cell.length_a   1.000
_cell.length_b   1.000
_cell.length_c   1.000
_cell.angle_alpha   90.00
_cell.angle_beta   90.00
_cell.angle_gamma   90.00
#
_symmetry.space_group_name_H-M   'P 1'
#
loop_
_entity.id
_entity.type
_entity.pdbx_description
1 polymer ?
#
loop_
_entity_poly.entity_id
_entity_poly.type
_entity_poly.pdbx_seq_one_letter_code
_entity_poly.pdbx_strand_id
1 'polypeptide(L)' 'MTDRLLPRELFQSQADAESWLGENWAELLEAGVEQVALLEEDRVEYSGMSLRPQ' A
#
# COMPACT_ATOMS: atom_id res chain seq x y z
N MET A 1 -12.54 18.40 2.67
CA MET A 1 -11.54 17.78 3.55
C MET A 1 -11.09 16.50 2.89
N THR A 2 -9.79 16.33 2.73
CA THR A 2 -9.09 15.60 1.66
C THR A 2 -9.40 14.09 1.56
N ASP A 3 -10.55 13.70 1.01
CA ASP A 3 -10.71 12.38 0.39
C ASP A 3 -10.01 12.44 -0.97
N ARG A 4 -8.68 12.37 -0.93
CA ARG A 4 -7.90 12.04 -2.12
C ARG A 4 -8.29 10.60 -2.42
N LEU A 5 -9.04 10.39 -3.50
CA LEU A 5 -9.48 9.09 -4.02
C LEU A 5 -8.26 8.22 -4.38
N LEU A 6 -7.48 7.82 -3.37
CA LEU A 6 -6.53 6.76 -3.51
C LEU A 6 -7.35 5.47 -3.63
N PRO A 7 -7.03 4.58 -4.58
CA PRO A 7 -7.57 3.23 -4.59
C PRO A 7 -7.35 2.63 -3.19
N ARG A 8 -8.44 2.31 -2.50
CA ARG A 8 -8.41 1.66 -1.19
C ARG A 8 -8.81 0.21 -1.38
N GLU A 9 -7.81 -0.65 -1.42
CA GLU A 9 -8.02 -2.09 -1.45
C GLU A 9 -8.23 -2.58 -0.01
N LEU A 10 -9.34 -3.28 0.20
CA LEU A 10 -9.71 -3.83 1.51
C LEU A 10 -9.30 -5.29 1.54
N PHE A 11 -8.36 -5.63 2.41
CA PHE A 11 -7.84 -6.98 2.59
C PHE A 11 -8.46 -7.63 3.82
N GLN A 12 -8.69 -8.96 3.76
CA GLN A 12 -9.26 -9.69 4.90
C GLN A 12 -8.26 -9.86 6.05
N SER A 13 -6.96 -9.73 5.78
CA SER A 13 -5.89 -9.88 6.77
C SER A 13 -4.63 -9.13 6.30
N GLN A 14 -3.76 -8.78 7.25
CA GLN A 14 -2.46 -8.17 6.98
C GLN A 14 -1.64 -9.01 6.00
N ALA A 15 -1.57 -10.33 6.20
CA ALA A 15 -0.85 -11.23 5.33
C ALA A 15 -1.34 -11.19 3.86
N ASP A 16 -2.64 -10.99 3.67
CA ASP A 16 -3.26 -10.86 2.35
C ASP A 16 -2.84 -9.54 1.69
N ALA A 17 -2.80 -8.45 2.47
CA ALA A 17 -2.30 -7.15 2.03
C ALA A 17 -0.81 -7.16 1.68
N GLU A 18 0.01 -7.84 2.50
CA GLU A 18 1.45 -8.00 2.25
C GLU A 18 1.71 -8.85 1.00
N SER A 19 0.93 -9.92 0.82
CA SER A 19 1.05 -10.78 -0.36
C SER A 19 0.65 -10.01 -1.63
N TRP A 20 -0.47 -9.29 -1.60
CA TRP A 20 -0.89 -8.43 -2.69
C TRP A 20 0.15 -7.35 -2.99
N LEU A 21 0.69 -6.68 -1.96
CA LEU A 21 1.70 -5.65 -2.14
C LEU A 21 2.98 -6.23 -2.77
N GLY A 22 3.40 -7.41 -2.34
CA GLY A 22 4.55 -8.13 -2.90
C GLY A 22 4.34 -8.62 -4.34
N GLU A 23 3.11 -8.74 -4.82
CA GLU A 23 2.80 -9.06 -6.22
C GLU A 23 2.66 -7.78 -7.07
N ASN A 24 2.09 -6.71 -6.51
CA ASN A 24 1.75 -5.49 -7.25
C ASN A 24 2.79 -4.37 -7.13
N TRP A 25 3.82 -4.50 -6.27
CA TRP A 25 4.80 -3.43 -6.03
C TRP A 25 5.48 -2.92 -7.30
N ALA A 26 5.76 -3.80 -8.26
CA ALA A 26 6.42 -3.43 -9.51
C ALA A 26 5.52 -2.55 -10.37
N GLU A 27 4.25 -2.93 -10.55
CA GLU A 27 3.26 -2.16 -11.29
C GLU A 27 2.95 -0.82 -10.61
N LEU A 28 2.89 -0.81 -9.28
CA LEU A 28 2.74 0.41 -8.49
C LEU A 28 3.92 1.36 -8.71
N LEU A 29 5.15 0.84 -8.71
CA LEU A 29 6.36 1.62 -8.99
C LEU A 29 6.36 2.16 -10.43
N GLU A 30 5.94 1.36 -11.41
CA GLU A 30 5.77 1.78 -12.80
C GLU A 30 4.69 2.86 -12.95
N ALA A 31 3.63 2.81 -12.13
CA ALA A 31 2.61 3.84 -12.04
C ALA A 31 3.08 5.12 -11.30
N GLY A 32 4.29 5.13 -10.74
CA GLY A 32 4.87 6.26 -10.02
C GLY A 32 4.54 6.30 -8.53
N VAL A 33 4.02 5.20 -7.96
CA VAL A 33 3.84 5.04 -6.52
C VAL A 33 5.20 4.78 -5.88
N GLU A 34 5.65 5.70 -5.04
CA GLU A 34 6.96 5.59 -4.39
C GLU A 34 6.86 4.99 -2.99
N GLN A 35 5.69 5.15 -2.35
CA GLN A 35 5.45 4.75 -0.98
C GLN A 35 4.03 4.23 -0.83
N VAL A 36 3.88 3.17 -0.05
CA VAL A 36 2.60 2.64 0.38
C VAL A 36 2.53 2.62 1.91
N ALA A 37 1.32 2.61 2.43
CA ALA A 37 1.06 2.42 3.84
C ALA A 37 -0.02 1.36 4.03
N LEU A 38 0.20 0.43 4.95
CA LEU A 38 -0.83 -0.50 5.39
C LEU A 38 -1.55 0.10 6.59
N LEU A 39 -2.87 0.22 6.46
CA LEU A 39 -3.76 0.67 7.53
C LEU A 39 -4.54 -0.52 8.08
N GLU A 40 -4.58 -0.65 9.40
CA GLU A 40 -5.55 -1.49 10.11
C GLU A 40 -6.66 -0.58 10.63
N GLU A 41 -7.86 -0.71 10.04
CA GLU A 41 -8.99 0.18 10.31
C GLU A 41 -8.66 1.67 10.05
N ASP A 42 -8.37 2.43 11.10
CA ASP A 42 -7.96 3.86 11.04
C ASP A 42 -6.49 4.06 11.44
N ARG A 43 -5.81 3.00 11.88
CA ARG A 43 -4.43 3.04 12.36
C ARG A 43 -3.46 2.70 11.24
N VAL A 44 -2.51 3.58 10.98
CA VAL A 44 -1.39 3.29 10.08
C VAL A 44 -0.42 2.37 10.82
N GLU A 45 -0.47 1.07 10.51
CA GLU A 45 0.43 0.07 11.10
C GLU A 45 1.82 0.15 10.47
N TYR A 46 1.85 0.30 9.14
CA TYR A 46 3.10 0.42 8.40
C TYR A 46 3.08 1.69 7.56
N SER A 47 3.80 2.70 8.03
CA SER A 47 4.03 3.93 7.28
C SER A 47 5.36 3.87 6.54
N GLY A 48 5.40 4.29 5.28
CA GLY A 48 6.65 4.59 4.57
C GLY A 48 7.37 3.36 4.01
N MET A 49 6.64 2.30 3.66
CA MET A 49 7.22 1.20 2.87
C MET A 49 7.58 1.73 1.48
N SER A 50 8.88 1.93 1.25
CA SER A 50 9.41 2.35 -0.05
C SER A 50 9.37 1.18 -1.02
N LEU A 51 8.76 1.37 -2.19
CA LEU A 51 8.71 0.36 -3.26
C LEU A 51 9.98 0.35 -4.12
N ARG A 52 10.95 1.20 -3.79
CA ARG A 52 12.21 1.35 -4.53
C ARG A 52 13.16 0.21 -4.14
N PRO A 53 13.58 -0.66 -5.08
CA PRO A 53 14.74 -1.51 -4.85
C PRO A 53 15.98 -0.62 -4.66
N GLN A 54 16.80 -0.92 -3.65
CA GLN A 54 18.09 -0.26 -3.40
C GLN A 54 19.12 -0.64 -4.45
#